data_AF-A0A7C9RVQ7-F1
#
_entry.id   AF-A0A7C9RVQ7-F1
#
_cell.length_a   1.000
_cell.length_b   1.000
_cell.length_c   1.000
_cell.angle_alpha   90.00
_cell.angle_beta   90.00
_cell.angle_gamma   90.00
#
_symmetry.space_group_name_H-M   'P 1'
#
loop_
_entity.id
_entity.type
_entity.pdbx_description
1 polymer ?
#
loop_
_entity_poly.entity_id
_entity_poly.type
_entity_poly.pdbx_seq_one_letter_code
_entity_poly.pdbx_strand_id
1 'polypeptide(L)'
;MMVFECVACGAALTAPVRQVALPDHADHEAWDGGGTTSALLESGTYAAGPEQIAVAPADVRDLSWIEGRFEGSCCGLAGRRTPNLACACGREVAARVDDCDRWRVVWLQAGAVRAVGTAEPVAVWETFDWGTVLVDDADLSWHDRVRVSAGLALAHVLIASEGAPVAVPDGPVADTFRRHLDELLPPGPPARTLALAGPDMPGEADIVLVPRHPQTGEPWPAAGTVVPISAELWKWLAHEEDHPVIPATGGRWPYLIEDPLPRRPKRVELSWWTMRLEVRSLPRVPWLPQNFYDR
;
A
#
# COMPACT_ATOMS: atom_id res chain seq x y z
N MET A 1 -10.14 9.11 -20.03
CA MET A 1 -9.39 7.83 -20.04
C MET A 1 -8.12 7.96 -20.86
N MET A 2 -7.04 7.37 -20.35
CA MET A 2 -5.72 7.36 -20.97
C MET A 2 -5.40 5.98 -21.57
N VAL A 3 -4.57 5.94 -22.60
CA VAL A 3 -3.98 4.71 -23.16
C VAL A 3 -2.47 4.93 -23.25
N PHE A 4 -1.68 3.92 -22.90
CA PHE A 4 -0.22 3.97 -23.08
C PHE A 4 0.16 3.29 -24.39
N GLU A 5 0.81 4.06 -25.27
CA GLU A 5 1.29 3.58 -26.57
C GLU A 5 2.81 3.43 -26.57
N CYS A 6 3.33 2.45 -27.31
CA CYS A 6 4.76 2.29 -27.54
C CYS A 6 5.32 3.53 -28.25
N VAL A 7 6.41 4.13 -27.72
CA VAL A 7 7.03 5.29 -28.35
C VAL A 7 7.67 4.97 -29.72
N ALA A 8 8.02 3.71 -29.97
CA ALA A 8 8.71 3.31 -31.20
C ALA A 8 7.77 3.09 -32.39
N CYS A 9 6.59 2.49 -32.17
CA CYS A 9 5.67 2.12 -33.25
C CYS A 9 4.24 2.65 -33.08
N GLY A 10 3.90 3.28 -31.96
CA GLY A 10 2.56 3.80 -31.68
C GLY A 10 1.50 2.74 -31.34
N ALA A 11 1.88 1.47 -31.18
CA ALA A 11 0.93 0.43 -30.77
C ALA A 11 0.40 0.70 -29.36
N ALA A 12 -0.92 0.61 -29.17
CA ALA A 12 -1.55 0.65 -27.86
C ALA A 12 -1.15 -0.58 -27.04
N LEU A 13 -0.53 -0.36 -25.89
CA LEU A 13 -0.04 -1.41 -25.00
C LEU A 13 -0.98 -1.67 -23.82
N THR A 14 -1.94 -0.78 -23.58
CA THR A 14 -2.93 -0.90 -22.51
C THR A 14 -4.35 -0.76 -23.03
N ALA A 15 -5.30 -1.30 -22.29
CA ALA A 15 -6.68 -0.85 -22.29
C ALA A 15 -6.78 0.64 -21.89
N PRO A 16 -7.93 1.30 -22.12
CA PRO A 16 -8.20 2.59 -21.51
C PRO A 16 -8.14 2.48 -19.97
N VAL A 17 -7.32 3.31 -19.35
CA VAL A 17 -7.07 3.32 -17.91
C VAL A 17 -7.31 4.71 -17.30
N ARG A 18 -7.70 4.74 -16.03
CA ARG A 18 -7.83 5.95 -15.20
C ARG A 18 -6.69 6.05 -14.20
N GLN A 19 -6.29 7.27 -13.85
CA GLN A 19 -5.20 7.47 -12.89
C GLN A 19 -5.67 7.19 -11.46
N VAL A 20 -4.84 6.50 -10.69
CA VAL A 20 -4.94 6.35 -9.24
C VAL A 20 -3.60 6.67 -8.59
N ALA A 21 -3.60 6.87 -7.27
CA ALA A 21 -2.36 7.02 -6.52
C ALA A 21 -1.57 5.71 -6.55
N LEU A 22 -0.23 5.80 -6.57
CA LEU A 22 0.59 4.61 -6.36
C LEU A 22 0.36 4.12 -4.92
N PRO A 23 -0.04 2.85 -4.71
CA PRO A 23 -0.27 2.35 -3.37
C PRO A 23 1.02 2.40 -2.54
N ASP A 24 0.90 2.77 -1.26
CA ASP A 24 2.02 2.88 -0.32
C ASP A 24 2.77 1.55 -0.11
N HIS A 25 2.07 0.43 -0.33
CA HIS A 25 2.61 -0.92 -0.25
C HIS A 25 3.22 -1.44 -1.57
N ALA A 26 3.31 -0.63 -2.63
CA ALA A 26 3.74 -1.07 -3.97
C ALA A 26 5.11 -1.75 -4.00
N ASP A 27 6.06 -1.27 -3.19
CA ASP A 27 7.43 -1.80 -3.13
C ASP A 27 7.62 -2.91 -2.09
N HIS A 28 6.57 -3.22 -1.32
CA HIS A 28 6.63 -4.16 -0.20
C HIS A 28 6.06 -5.53 -0.57
N GLU A 29 6.55 -6.53 0.15
CA GLU A 29 6.12 -7.91 -0.03
C GLU A 29 4.69 -8.13 0.47
N ALA A 30 3.93 -8.91 -0.29
CA ALA A 30 2.58 -9.33 0.01
C ALA A 30 2.62 -10.83 0.32
N TRP A 31 2.88 -11.21 1.57
CA TRP A 31 2.87 -12.63 1.93
C TRP A 31 1.48 -13.05 2.42
N ASP A 32 0.74 -13.72 1.55
CA ASP A 32 -0.63 -14.22 1.80
C ASP A 32 -0.69 -15.62 2.44
N GLY A 33 0.46 -16.25 2.67
CA GLY A 33 0.53 -17.60 3.22
C GLY A 33 0.35 -18.73 2.19
N GLY A 34 0.71 -18.48 0.92
CA GLY A 34 0.88 -19.52 -0.09
C GLY A 34 -0.15 -19.52 -1.22
N GLY A 35 -0.84 -18.39 -1.43
CA GLY A 35 -1.79 -18.16 -2.52
C GLY A 35 -1.17 -17.34 -3.66
N THR A 36 -1.99 -17.06 -4.69
CA THR A 36 -1.64 -16.04 -5.69
C THR A 36 -1.96 -14.67 -5.13
N THR A 37 -0.94 -13.83 -4.96
CA THR A 37 -1.08 -12.45 -4.51
C THR A 37 -2.07 -11.65 -5.36
N SER A 38 -2.74 -10.68 -4.77
CA SER A 38 -3.63 -9.78 -5.52
C SER A 38 -2.85 -8.90 -6.50
N ALA A 39 -3.54 -8.39 -7.52
CA ALA A 39 -2.98 -7.33 -8.33
C ALA A 39 -2.73 -6.08 -7.47
N LEU A 40 -1.65 -5.35 -7.75
CA LEU A 40 -1.34 -4.09 -7.06
C LEU A 40 -2.43 -3.04 -7.30
N LEU A 41 -3.00 -3.05 -8.50
CA LEU A 41 -3.99 -2.08 -8.97
C LEU A 41 -5.25 -2.80 -9.44
N GLU A 42 -6.40 -2.17 -9.24
CA GLU A 42 -7.64 -2.57 -9.87
C GLU A 42 -7.54 -2.47 -11.39
N SER A 43 -8.20 -3.38 -12.10
CA SER A 43 -8.31 -3.35 -13.56
C SER A 43 -8.93 -2.04 -14.05
N GLY A 44 -8.43 -1.50 -15.16
CA GLY A 44 -8.82 -0.20 -15.69
C GLY A 44 -8.15 0.99 -14.99
N THR A 45 -7.14 0.77 -14.14
CA THR A 45 -6.40 1.84 -13.46
C THR A 45 -4.90 1.82 -13.75
N TYR A 46 -4.24 2.96 -13.59
CA TYR A 46 -2.78 3.08 -13.62
C TYR A 46 -2.29 4.02 -12.52
N ALA A 47 -1.06 3.80 -12.06
CA ALA A 47 -0.37 4.71 -11.15
C ALA A 47 0.99 5.11 -11.74
N ALA A 48 1.29 6.39 -11.73
CA ALA A 48 2.57 6.91 -12.21
C ALA A 48 3.58 7.00 -11.06
N GLY A 49 4.76 6.42 -11.26
CA GLY A 49 5.96 6.66 -10.48
C GLY A 49 6.99 7.48 -11.29
N PRO A 50 8.16 7.80 -10.70
CA PRO A 50 9.17 8.63 -11.37
C PRO A 50 9.71 8.05 -12.67
N GLU A 51 10.00 6.75 -12.69
CA GLU A 51 10.65 6.06 -13.83
C GLU A 51 9.73 5.01 -14.50
N GLN A 52 8.63 4.68 -13.84
CA GLN A 52 7.77 3.55 -14.22
C GLN A 52 6.30 3.88 -13.99
N ILE A 53 5.44 3.18 -14.72
CA ILE A 53 3.99 3.32 -14.64
C ILE A 53 3.42 1.95 -14.32
N ALA A 54 2.79 1.80 -13.15
CA ALA A 54 2.08 0.59 -12.78
C ALA A 54 0.75 0.52 -13.52
N VAL A 55 0.45 -0.66 -14.06
CA VAL A 55 -0.86 -1.05 -14.58
C VAL A 55 -1.20 -2.45 -14.11
N ALA A 56 -2.49 -2.77 -14.00
CA ALA A 56 -2.90 -4.13 -13.68
C ALA A 56 -2.48 -5.09 -14.81
N PRO A 57 -2.04 -6.33 -14.52
CA PRO A 57 -1.64 -7.28 -15.56
C PRO A 57 -2.74 -7.61 -16.58
N ALA A 58 -4.01 -7.44 -16.22
CA ALA A 58 -5.15 -7.65 -17.12
C ALA A 58 -5.35 -6.52 -18.14
N ASP A 59 -4.75 -5.34 -17.91
CA ASP A 59 -4.93 -4.17 -18.76
C ASP A 59 -3.92 -4.11 -19.91
N VAL A 60 -2.83 -4.86 -19.86
CA VAL A 60 -1.84 -4.86 -20.95
C VAL A 60 -2.26 -5.76 -22.10
N ARG A 61 -1.92 -5.36 -23.33
CA ARG A 61 -2.27 -6.08 -24.57
C ARG A 61 -1.09 -6.10 -25.52
N ASP A 62 -1.01 -7.14 -26.36
CA ASP A 62 -0.05 -7.24 -27.45
C ASP A 62 1.43 -7.10 -27.04
N LEU A 63 1.73 -7.56 -25.82
CA LEU A 63 3.10 -7.68 -25.29
C LEU A 63 3.59 -9.12 -25.42
N SER A 64 4.81 -9.27 -25.92
CA SER A 64 5.52 -10.55 -25.95
C SER A 64 6.54 -10.60 -24.83
N TRP A 65 6.79 -11.80 -24.34
CA TRP A 65 7.86 -12.02 -23.39
C TRP A 65 9.23 -11.98 -24.06
N ILE A 66 10.23 -11.49 -23.33
CA ILE A 66 11.63 -11.52 -23.78
C ILE A 66 12.27 -12.83 -23.32
N GLU A 67 12.75 -13.63 -24.28
CA GLU A 67 13.39 -14.91 -24.02
C GLU A 67 14.60 -14.76 -23.07
N GLY A 68 14.76 -15.69 -22.13
CA GLY A 68 15.85 -15.68 -21.15
C GLY A 68 15.74 -14.67 -20.01
N ARG A 69 14.63 -13.91 -19.93
CA ARG A 69 14.37 -12.90 -18.87
C ARG A 69 13.24 -13.27 -17.91
N PHE A 70 12.89 -14.56 -17.86
CA PHE A 70 11.88 -15.12 -16.95
C PHE A 70 12.51 -15.58 -15.63
N GLU A 71 13.18 -14.68 -14.92
CA GLU A 71 13.74 -15.00 -13.60
C GLU A 71 12.82 -14.54 -12.47
N GLY A 72 12.68 -15.40 -11.46
CA GLY A 72 12.06 -15.04 -10.19
C GLY A 72 12.36 -16.04 -9.08
N SER A 73 11.57 -16.00 -8.00
CA SER A 73 11.79 -16.83 -6.81
C SER A 73 11.09 -18.20 -6.94
N CYS A 74 10.78 -18.84 -5.81
CA CYS A 74 10.17 -20.18 -5.73
C CYS A 74 8.95 -20.38 -6.63
N CYS A 75 8.22 -19.30 -6.93
CA CYS A 75 6.80 -19.38 -7.25
C CYS A 75 6.36 -18.44 -8.38
N GLY A 76 7.26 -17.67 -9.00
CA GLY A 76 6.88 -16.77 -10.07
C GLY A 76 7.98 -15.82 -10.56
N LEU A 77 7.58 -14.66 -11.07
CA LEU A 77 8.44 -13.61 -11.64
C LEU A 77 8.66 -12.48 -10.62
N ALA A 78 9.80 -12.49 -9.95
CA ALA A 78 10.18 -11.48 -8.96
C ALA A 78 10.66 -10.15 -9.59
N GLY A 79 10.57 -9.98 -10.92
CA GLY A 79 11.02 -8.75 -11.60
C GLY A 79 12.54 -8.53 -11.59
N ARG A 80 13.35 -9.57 -11.37
CA ARG A 80 14.83 -9.45 -11.23
C ARG A 80 15.57 -9.21 -12.55
N ARG A 81 15.02 -9.65 -13.69
CA ARG A 81 15.56 -9.40 -15.04
C ARG A 81 14.62 -8.56 -15.88
N THR A 82 14.57 -7.27 -15.60
CA THR A 82 13.64 -6.34 -16.23
C THR A 82 14.36 -5.37 -17.17
N PRO A 83 13.72 -4.91 -18.27
CA PRO A 83 12.39 -5.29 -18.76
C PRO A 83 12.31 -6.76 -19.22
N ASN A 84 11.17 -7.41 -18.98
CA ASN A 84 10.89 -8.80 -19.40
C ASN A 84 9.73 -8.91 -20.41
N LEU A 85 9.15 -7.76 -20.79
CA LEU A 85 8.12 -7.63 -21.82
C LEU A 85 8.57 -6.67 -22.92
N ALA A 86 8.30 -7.07 -24.17
CA ALA A 86 8.51 -6.27 -25.37
C ALA A 86 7.19 -6.02 -26.10
N CYS A 87 7.13 -4.88 -26.79
CA CYS A 87 6.11 -4.62 -27.79
C CYS A 87 6.35 -5.52 -29.01
N ALA A 88 5.31 -5.81 -29.80
CA ALA A 88 5.41 -6.56 -31.05
C ALA A 88 6.47 -6.02 -32.04
N CYS A 89 6.82 -4.73 -31.98
CA CYS A 89 7.91 -4.16 -32.77
C CYS A 89 9.33 -4.48 -32.24
N GLY A 90 9.44 -5.26 -31.16
CA GLY A 90 10.70 -5.65 -30.51
C GLY A 90 11.22 -4.66 -29.47
N ARG A 91 10.54 -3.53 -29.24
CA ARG A 91 10.96 -2.56 -28.22
C ARG A 91 10.68 -3.13 -26.83
N GLU A 92 11.70 -3.13 -25.96
CA GLU A 92 11.52 -3.43 -24.54
C GLU A 92 10.72 -2.31 -23.88
N VAL A 93 9.58 -2.66 -23.26
CA VAL A 93 8.60 -1.66 -22.79
C VAL A 93 8.17 -1.84 -21.35
N ALA A 94 8.27 -3.04 -20.78
CA ALA A 94 7.70 -3.28 -19.46
C ALA A 94 8.34 -4.43 -18.68
N ALA A 95 8.07 -4.43 -17.39
CA ALA A 95 8.40 -5.47 -16.44
C ALA A 95 7.13 -6.03 -15.81
N ARG A 96 6.85 -7.32 -15.97
CA ARG A 96 5.82 -8.02 -15.21
C ARG A 96 6.42 -8.64 -13.95
N VAL A 97 5.76 -8.34 -12.83
CA VAL A 97 5.97 -8.98 -11.52
C VAL A 97 4.74 -9.83 -11.24
N ASP A 98 4.99 -11.09 -10.90
CA ASP A 98 3.95 -12.11 -10.67
C ASP A 98 4.57 -13.24 -9.83
N ASP A 99 4.86 -12.95 -8.55
CA ASP A 99 5.49 -13.88 -7.59
C ASP A 99 4.61 -14.00 -6.33
N CYS A 100 4.76 -15.09 -5.57
CA CYS A 100 3.89 -15.40 -4.43
C CYS A 100 4.09 -14.47 -3.22
N ASP A 101 5.17 -13.69 -3.21
CA ASP A 101 5.49 -12.72 -2.17
C ASP A 101 5.39 -11.27 -2.68
N ARG A 102 4.90 -11.04 -3.90
CA ARG A 102 4.84 -9.71 -4.54
C ARG A 102 3.47 -9.41 -5.11
N TRP A 103 3.02 -8.16 -5.01
CA TRP A 103 1.83 -7.69 -5.71
C TRP A 103 1.99 -7.91 -7.22
N ARG A 104 0.95 -8.44 -7.87
CA ARG A 104 0.99 -8.64 -9.33
C ARG A 104 0.83 -7.30 -10.04
N VAL A 105 1.77 -6.96 -10.90
CA VAL A 105 1.81 -5.65 -11.58
C VAL A 105 2.60 -5.73 -12.87
N VAL A 106 2.24 -4.89 -13.83
CA VAL A 106 3.11 -4.57 -14.95
C VAL A 106 3.61 -3.14 -14.80
N TRP A 107 4.93 -2.98 -14.73
CA TRP A 107 5.62 -1.71 -14.71
C TRP A 107 6.07 -1.35 -16.12
N LEU A 108 5.31 -0.48 -16.79
CA LEU A 108 5.74 0.13 -18.05
C LEU A 108 6.93 1.05 -17.77
N GLN A 109 7.96 1.00 -18.62
CA GLN A 109 9.08 1.92 -18.54
C GLN A 109 8.62 3.29 -19.07
N ALA A 110 8.69 4.34 -18.25
CA ALA A 110 8.16 5.66 -18.62
C ALA A 110 8.80 6.19 -19.91
N GLY A 111 10.09 5.93 -20.14
CA GLY A 111 10.80 6.31 -21.37
C GLY A 111 10.50 5.45 -22.62
N ALA A 112 9.70 4.39 -22.49
CA ALA A 112 9.34 3.49 -23.60
C ALA A 112 7.86 3.59 -24.02
N VAL A 113 7.06 4.36 -23.27
CA VAL A 113 5.64 4.57 -23.56
C VAL A 113 5.29 6.06 -23.60
N ARG A 114 4.24 6.41 -24.33
CA ARG A 114 3.63 7.74 -24.28
C ARG A 114 2.16 7.63 -23.92
N ALA A 115 1.70 8.50 -23.04
CA ALA A 115 0.29 8.58 -22.67
C ALA A 115 -0.50 9.31 -23.76
N VAL A 116 -1.64 8.75 -24.15
CA VAL A 116 -2.54 9.28 -25.19
C VAL A 116 -3.97 9.30 -24.67
N GLY A 117 -4.73 10.31 -25.07
CA GLY A 117 -6.11 10.50 -24.64
C GLY A 117 -6.25 11.71 -23.72
N THR A 118 -7.31 11.70 -22.93
CA THR A 118 -7.63 12.81 -22.02
C THR A 118 -7.66 12.27 -20.61
N ALA A 119 -6.77 12.80 -19.76
CA ALA A 119 -6.76 12.49 -18.34
C ALA A 119 -8.09 12.93 -17.72
N GLU A 120 -8.63 12.09 -16.85
CA GLU A 120 -9.80 12.48 -16.09
C GLU A 120 -9.41 13.60 -15.11
N PRO A 121 -10.31 14.57 -14.86
CA PRO A 121 -10.08 15.55 -13.81
C PRO A 121 -9.81 14.86 -12.48
N VAL A 122 -8.83 15.36 -11.73
CA VAL A 122 -8.60 14.92 -10.35
C VAL A 122 -9.85 15.25 -9.55
N ALA A 123 -10.45 14.23 -8.94
CA ALA A 123 -11.61 14.35 -8.10
C ALA A 123 -11.22 15.07 -6.80
N VAL A 124 -12.15 15.86 -6.24
CA VAL A 124 -11.93 16.51 -4.94
C VAL A 124 -12.20 15.52 -3.81
N TRP A 125 -11.67 15.79 -2.62
CA TRP A 125 -11.73 14.86 -1.50
C TRP A 125 -13.16 14.39 -1.14
N GLU A 126 -14.14 15.27 -1.25
CA GLU A 126 -15.55 15.04 -0.92
C GLU A 126 -16.24 14.07 -1.88
N THR A 127 -15.60 13.74 -3.01
CA THR A 127 -16.14 12.77 -3.98
C THR A 127 -15.91 11.33 -3.59
N PHE A 128 -14.96 11.06 -2.69
CA PHE A 128 -14.66 9.71 -2.23
C PHE A 128 -15.55 9.35 -1.06
N ASP A 129 -15.97 8.09 -1.02
CA ASP A 129 -16.62 7.53 0.16
C ASP A 129 -15.57 7.29 1.23
N TRP A 130 -15.59 8.10 2.29
CA TRP A 130 -14.71 7.97 3.45
C TRP A 130 -15.33 7.20 4.61
N GLY A 131 -16.66 7.00 4.61
CA GLY A 131 -17.39 6.37 5.71
C GLY A 131 -17.46 4.86 5.63
N THR A 132 -17.33 4.27 4.44
CA THR A 132 -17.37 2.80 4.30
C THR A 132 -16.02 2.16 4.60
N VAL A 133 -15.95 1.41 5.70
CA VAL A 133 -14.83 0.49 5.99
C VAL A 133 -14.91 -0.70 5.04
N LEU A 134 -13.93 -0.82 4.14
CA LEU A 134 -13.85 -1.91 3.18
C LEU A 134 -13.48 -3.22 3.89
N VAL A 135 -14.46 -3.89 4.49
CA VAL A 135 -14.32 -5.27 4.94
C VAL A 135 -15.15 -6.15 4.00
N ASP A 136 -14.69 -6.26 2.76
CA ASP A 136 -15.26 -7.19 1.79
C ASP A 136 -14.68 -8.60 2.02
N ASP A 137 -15.54 -9.61 2.12
CA ASP A 137 -15.09 -11.02 2.20
C ASP A 137 -14.38 -11.48 0.93
N ALA A 138 -14.62 -10.81 -0.20
CA ALA A 138 -13.99 -11.12 -1.48
C ALA A 138 -12.54 -10.61 -1.57
N ASP A 139 -12.16 -9.60 -0.78
CA ASP A 139 -10.82 -9.03 -0.81
C ASP A 139 -9.91 -9.66 0.25
N LEU A 140 -9.44 -10.86 -0.07
CA LEU A 140 -8.54 -11.62 0.78
C LEU A 140 -7.20 -10.92 1.06
N SER A 141 -6.84 -9.90 0.27
CA SER A 141 -5.58 -9.16 0.38
C SER A 141 -5.66 -7.88 1.19
N TRP A 142 -6.88 -7.44 1.56
CA TRP A 142 -7.09 -6.24 2.36
C TRP A 142 -6.26 -6.26 3.65
N HIS A 143 -6.26 -7.39 4.35
CA HIS A 143 -5.50 -7.56 5.60
C HIS A 143 -4.01 -7.28 5.39
N ASP A 144 -3.44 -7.73 4.27
CA ASP A 144 -2.02 -7.56 3.98
C ASP A 144 -1.69 -6.11 3.59
N ARG A 145 -2.52 -5.47 2.77
CA ARG A 145 -2.34 -4.05 2.40
C ARG A 145 -2.37 -3.16 3.65
N VAL A 146 -3.38 -3.34 4.49
CA VAL A 146 -3.55 -2.54 5.71
C VAL A 146 -2.44 -2.83 6.74
N ARG A 147 -2.01 -4.10 6.87
CA ARG A 147 -0.87 -4.50 7.72
C ARG A 147 0.46 -3.88 7.28
N VAL A 148 0.71 -3.84 5.97
CA VAL A 148 1.90 -3.18 5.40
C VAL A 148 1.83 -1.67 5.63
N SER A 149 0.69 -1.05 5.30
CA SER A 149 0.45 0.39 5.54
C SER A 149 0.64 0.77 7.01
N ALA A 150 0.19 -0.06 7.96
CA ALA A 150 0.38 0.18 9.38
C ALA A 150 1.86 0.05 9.81
N GLY A 151 2.61 -0.88 9.21
CA GLY A 151 4.05 -1.00 9.42
C GLY A 151 4.81 0.24 8.93
N LEU A 152 4.45 0.75 7.75
CA LEU A 152 4.98 2.00 7.21
C LEU A 152 4.66 3.19 8.11
N ALA A 153 3.39 3.32 8.51
CA ALA A 153 2.95 4.37 9.42
C ALA A 153 3.76 4.37 10.73
N LEU A 154 3.98 3.19 11.33
CA LEU A 154 4.78 3.07 12.55
C LEU A 154 6.22 3.56 12.34
N ALA A 155 6.86 3.21 11.22
CA ALA A 155 8.21 3.69 10.91
C ALA A 155 8.26 5.23 10.84
N HIS A 156 7.30 5.85 10.16
CA HIS A 156 7.25 7.31 10.03
C HIS A 156 6.87 8.00 11.35
N VAL A 157 5.95 7.46 12.14
CA VAL A 157 5.63 7.98 13.49
C VAL A 157 6.85 7.88 14.40
N LEU A 158 7.59 6.77 14.33
CA LEU A 158 8.83 6.60 15.06
C LEU A 158 9.80 7.73 14.69
N ILE A 159 10.08 7.96 13.41
CA ILE A 159 10.97 9.06 12.98
C ILE A 159 10.43 10.43 13.44
N ALA A 160 9.14 10.70 13.27
CA ALA A 160 8.48 11.95 13.66
C ALA A 160 8.46 12.21 15.17
N SER A 161 8.62 11.16 15.99
CA SER A 161 8.74 11.29 17.44
C SER A 161 10.03 11.97 17.88
N GLU A 162 11.07 11.94 17.04
CA GLU A 162 12.42 12.37 17.38
C GLU A 162 12.96 11.73 18.67
N GLY A 163 12.52 10.49 18.96
CA GLY A 163 12.90 9.74 20.16
C GLY A 163 12.16 10.16 21.43
N ALA A 164 11.17 11.03 21.33
CA ALA A 164 10.33 11.44 22.45
C ALA A 164 9.18 10.44 22.68
N PRO A 165 8.77 10.17 23.95
CA PRO A 165 7.58 9.37 24.22
C PRO A 165 6.32 10.04 23.64
N VAL A 166 5.44 9.25 23.02
CA VAL A 166 4.27 9.73 22.27
C VAL A 166 2.97 9.34 22.99
N ALA A 167 2.10 10.31 23.28
CA ALA A 167 0.73 10.06 23.71
C ALA A 167 -0.12 9.60 22.52
N VAL A 168 -0.61 8.36 22.60
CA VAL A 168 -1.45 7.73 21.57
C VAL A 168 -2.92 7.78 22.00
N PRO A 169 -3.84 8.30 21.17
CA PRO A 169 -5.25 8.39 21.51
C PRO A 169 -5.86 7.00 21.65
N ASP A 170 -6.87 6.85 22.50
CA ASP A 170 -7.59 5.57 22.68
C ASP A 170 -8.31 5.13 21.39
N GLY A 171 -8.85 3.90 21.39
CA GLY A 171 -9.54 3.32 20.23
C GLY A 171 -8.59 2.64 19.23
N PRO A 172 -8.94 2.57 17.93
CA PRO A 172 -8.21 1.82 16.91
C PRO A 172 -6.74 2.23 16.74
N VAL A 173 -6.44 3.51 16.96
CA VAL A 173 -5.07 4.04 16.89
C VAL A 173 -4.21 3.45 18.00
N ALA A 174 -4.71 3.42 19.25
CA ALA A 174 -4.02 2.76 20.35
C ALA A 174 -3.87 1.25 20.12
N ASP A 175 -4.95 0.60 19.67
CA ASP A 175 -4.96 -0.85 19.41
C ASP A 175 -3.91 -1.27 18.37
N THR A 176 -3.60 -0.40 17.41
CA THR A 176 -2.60 -0.64 16.37
C THR A 176 -1.19 -0.25 16.82
N PHE A 177 -1.00 0.94 17.39
CA PHE A 177 0.34 1.55 17.55
C PHE A 177 0.89 1.58 18.96
N ARG A 178 0.06 1.68 20.02
CA ARG A 178 0.51 2.03 21.38
C ARG A 178 1.58 1.09 21.90
N ARG A 179 1.30 -0.22 21.89
CA ARG A 179 2.24 -1.25 22.36
C ARG A 179 3.60 -1.13 21.65
N HIS A 180 3.59 -0.94 20.34
CA HIS A 180 4.81 -0.89 19.56
C HIS A 180 5.62 0.38 19.86
N LEU A 181 4.96 1.53 20.02
CA LEU A 181 5.61 2.78 20.39
C LEU A 181 6.18 2.72 21.82
N ASP A 182 5.47 2.13 22.77
CA ASP A 182 5.95 1.93 24.15
C ASP A 182 7.16 0.99 24.21
N GLU A 183 7.24 -0.01 23.32
CA GLU A 183 8.40 -0.91 23.21
C GLU A 183 9.61 -0.24 22.51
N LEU A 184 9.36 0.72 21.61
CA LEU A 184 10.38 1.34 20.76
C LEU A 184 10.95 2.65 21.30
N LEU A 185 10.17 3.41 22.06
CA LEU A 185 10.52 4.73 22.57
C LEU A 185 10.97 4.65 24.04
N PRO A 186 11.80 5.60 24.51
CA PRO A 186 12.19 5.65 25.92
C PRO A 186 10.97 5.74 26.84
N PRO A 187 11.01 5.10 28.03
CA PRO A 187 9.92 5.23 29.00
C PRO A 187 9.92 6.65 29.59
N GLY A 188 8.74 7.23 29.79
CA GLY A 188 8.59 8.55 30.38
C GLY A 188 7.20 9.15 30.15
N PRO A 189 6.92 10.33 30.72
CA PRO A 189 5.70 11.07 30.39
C PRO A 189 5.71 11.43 28.89
N PRO A 190 4.54 11.41 28.22
CA PRO A 190 4.46 11.78 26.81
C PRO A 190 4.90 13.23 26.62
N ALA A 191 5.82 13.43 25.68
CA ALA A 191 6.34 14.74 25.29
C ALA A 191 5.85 15.17 23.90
N ARG A 192 5.28 14.24 23.13
CA ARG A 192 4.58 14.49 21.88
C ARG A 192 3.22 13.82 21.89
N THR A 193 2.33 14.29 21.03
CA THR A 193 0.98 13.77 20.84
C THR A 193 0.81 13.20 19.44
N LEU A 194 0.01 12.14 19.32
CA LEU A 194 -0.45 11.57 18.06
C LEU A 194 -1.95 11.84 17.91
N ALA A 195 -2.39 12.17 16.70
CA ALA A 195 -3.81 12.21 16.37
C ALA A 195 -4.07 11.60 14.99
N LEU A 196 -5.33 11.22 14.76
CA LEU A 196 -5.85 10.92 13.44
C LEU A 196 -6.59 12.17 12.94
N ALA A 197 -6.37 12.56 11.68
CA ALA A 197 -7.11 13.64 11.04
C ALA A 197 -7.46 13.26 9.60
N GLY A 198 -8.53 13.83 9.06
CA GLY A 198 -8.96 13.57 7.69
C GLY A 198 -10.33 14.16 7.38
N PRO A 199 -10.98 13.68 6.30
CA PRO A 199 -12.34 14.03 5.95
C PRO A 199 -13.28 13.91 7.15
N ASP A 200 -14.02 14.98 7.45
CA ASP A 200 -14.96 15.08 8.59
C ASP A 200 -14.35 14.81 9.99
N MET A 201 -13.03 14.73 10.10
CA MET A 201 -12.31 14.43 11.33
C MET A 201 -11.18 15.45 11.55
N PRO A 202 -11.43 16.53 12.31
CA PRO A 202 -10.37 17.42 12.72
C PRO A 202 -9.43 16.67 13.68
N GLY A 203 -8.13 16.81 13.48
CA GLY A 203 -7.11 16.29 14.39
C GLY A 203 -5.94 17.25 14.47
N GLU A 204 -5.59 17.65 15.68
CA GLU A 204 -4.44 18.50 15.98
C GLU A 204 -3.55 17.80 17.01
N ALA A 205 -2.30 17.58 16.64
CA ALA A 205 -1.28 16.98 17.48
C ALA A 205 0.11 17.31 16.91
N ASP A 206 1.16 16.94 17.64
CA ASP A 206 2.54 17.10 17.16
C ASP A 206 2.82 16.21 15.93
N ILE A 207 2.20 15.03 15.90
CA ILE A 207 2.25 14.05 14.81
C ILE A 207 0.82 13.70 14.42
N VAL A 208 0.50 13.74 13.12
CA VAL A 208 -0.86 13.50 12.64
C VAL A 208 -0.87 12.45 11.54
N LEU A 209 -1.59 11.35 11.79
CA LEU A 209 -1.91 10.34 10.79
C LEU A 209 -3.02 10.85 9.89
N VAL A 210 -2.78 10.85 8.59
CA VAL A 210 -3.73 11.39 7.60
C VAL A 210 -3.88 10.50 6.38
N PRO A 211 -5.05 10.44 5.72
CA PRO A 211 -5.21 9.65 4.53
C PRO A 211 -4.46 10.29 3.36
N ARG A 212 -3.96 9.44 2.46
CA ARG A 212 -3.53 9.85 1.12
C ARG A 212 -4.74 9.97 0.19
N HIS A 213 -4.69 10.95 -0.70
CA HIS A 213 -5.71 11.14 -1.73
C HIS A 213 -5.72 9.93 -2.68
N PRO A 214 -6.86 9.26 -2.90
CA PRO A 214 -6.87 7.99 -3.66
C PRO A 214 -6.40 8.09 -5.11
N GLN A 215 -6.41 9.28 -5.71
CA GLN A 215 -5.94 9.49 -7.08
C GLN A 215 -4.54 10.08 -7.22
N THR A 216 -4.10 10.90 -6.26
CA THR A 216 -2.85 11.67 -6.39
C THR A 216 -1.79 11.26 -5.39
N GLY A 217 -2.18 10.58 -4.30
CA GLY A 217 -1.29 10.19 -3.22
C GLY A 217 -0.91 11.34 -2.29
N GLU A 218 -1.39 12.57 -2.56
CA GLU A 218 -1.18 13.75 -1.74
C GLU A 218 -1.78 13.54 -0.34
N PRO A 219 -1.08 13.93 0.74
CA PRO A 219 -1.63 13.83 2.09
C PRO A 219 -2.82 14.77 2.27
N TRP A 220 -3.78 14.38 3.11
CA TRP A 220 -4.77 15.32 3.62
C TRP A 220 -4.09 16.49 4.33
N PRO A 221 -4.52 17.74 4.09
CA PRO A 221 -3.95 18.90 4.77
C PRO A 221 -4.22 18.85 6.28
N ALA A 222 -3.16 18.89 7.10
CA ALA A 222 -3.27 18.94 8.56
C ALA A 222 -2.12 19.77 9.16
N ALA A 223 -2.32 20.25 10.39
CA ALA A 223 -1.28 20.92 11.18
C ALA A 223 -0.41 19.89 11.92
N GLY A 224 0.88 20.19 12.11
CA GLY A 224 1.85 19.30 12.77
C GLY A 224 2.69 18.47 11.79
N THR A 225 3.39 17.45 12.31
CA THR A 225 4.17 16.54 11.48
C THR A 225 3.25 15.52 10.82
N VAL A 226 2.99 15.70 9.54
CA VAL A 226 2.08 14.86 8.76
C VAL A 226 2.72 13.50 8.46
N VAL A 227 2.03 12.42 8.84
CA VAL A 227 2.36 11.03 8.49
C VAL A 227 1.26 10.48 7.59
N PRO A 228 1.47 10.42 6.26
CA PRO A 228 0.47 9.94 5.33
C PRO A 228 0.32 8.41 5.38
N ILE A 229 -0.91 7.94 5.46
CA ILE A 229 -1.27 6.51 5.46
C ILE A 229 -2.23 6.19 4.31
N SER A 230 -2.36 4.91 3.95
CA SER A 230 -3.35 4.49 2.96
C SER A 230 -4.76 4.92 3.38
N ALA A 231 -5.61 5.23 2.39
CA ALA A 231 -7.02 5.54 2.64
C ALA A 231 -7.73 4.37 3.35
N GLU A 232 -7.35 3.13 3.06
CA GLU A 232 -7.90 1.93 3.69
C GLU A 232 -7.55 1.84 5.18
N LEU A 233 -6.28 2.06 5.54
CA LEU A 233 -5.88 2.11 6.95
C LEU A 233 -6.54 3.27 7.68
N TRP A 234 -6.62 4.44 7.05
CA TRP A 234 -7.28 5.60 7.67
C TRP A 234 -8.75 5.32 7.98
N LYS A 235 -9.50 4.76 7.01
CA LYS A 235 -10.90 4.37 7.21
C LYS A 235 -11.06 3.39 8.36
N TRP A 236 -10.19 2.39 8.44
CA TRP A 236 -10.17 1.48 9.58
C TRP A 236 -9.96 2.23 10.90
N LEU A 237 -8.98 3.12 10.98
CA LEU A 237 -8.67 3.83 12.22
C LEU A 237 -9.76 4.84 12.63
N ALA A 238 -10.47 5.43 11.66
CA ALA A 238 -11.46 6.48 11.90
C ALA A 238 -12.84 5.95 12.32
N HIS A 239 -13.18 4.71 11.95
CA HIS A 239 -14.55 4.18 12.04
C HIS A 239 -14.65 2.95 12.97
N GLU A 240 -14.30 3.11 14.25
CA GLU A 240 -14.35 2.03 15.25
C GLU A 240 -15.72 1.35 15.34
N GLU A 241 -16.81 2.12 15.31
CA GLU A 241 -18.18 1.61 15.45
C GLU A 241 -18.60 0.70 14.30
N ASP A 242 -17.94 0.83 13.15
CA ASP A 242 -18.19 0.03 11.94
C ASP A 242 -17.33 -1.25 11.90
N HIS A 243 -16.48 -1.48 12.92
CA HIS A 243 -15.64 -2.67 12.97
C HIS A 243 -16.49 -3.92 13.23
N PRO A 244 -16.30 -5.00 12.44
CA PRO A 244 -17.08 -6.21 12.61
C PRO A 244 -16.83 -6.84 13.99
N VAL A 245 -17.90 -6.99 14.78
CA VAL A 245 -17.83 -7.68 16.08
C VAL A 245 -17.75 -9.19 15.85
N ILE A 246 -16.56 -9.77 16.06
CA ILE A 246 -16.36 -11.22 15.93
C ILE A 246 -16.63 -11.92 17.27
N PRO A 247 -17.56 -12.89 17.34
CA PRO A 247 -17.79 -13.69 18.54
C PRO A 247 -16.49 -14.35 19.04
N ALA A 248 -16.33 -14.50 20.36
CA ALA A 248 -15.14 -15.08 20.98
C ALA A 248 -14.81 -16.52 20.50
N THR A 249 -15.78 -17.22 19.90
CA THR A 249 -15.63 -18.57 19.36
C THR A 249 -14.94 -18.64 17.99
N GLY A 250 -14.63 -17.49 17.36
CA GLY A 250 -13.94 -17.46 16.06
C GLY A 250 -14.71 -18.13 14.91
N GLY A 251 -16.01 -18.38 15.08
CA GLY A 251 -16.95 -18.76 14.02
C GLY A 251 -16.66 -20.07 13.26
N ARG A 252 -16.26 -21.18 13.90
CA ARG A 252 -16.31 -22.50 13.23
C ARG A 252 -17.72 -23.10 13.28
N TRP A 253 -18.37 -23.25 12.13
CA TRP A 253 -19.59 -24.05 11.99
C TRP A 253 -19.24 -25.52 11.67
N PRO A 254 -19.94 -26.54 12.23
CA PRO A 254 -19.54 -27.95 12.13
C PRO A 254 -19.52 -28.56 10.72
N TYR A 255 -20.07 -27.88 9.72
CA TYR A 255 -20.24 -28.41 8.36
C TYR A 255 -19.30 -27.77 7.31
N LEU A 256 -18.46 -26.81 7.70
CA LEU A 256 -17.52 -26.10 6.82
C LEU A 256 -16.08 -26.55 7.05
N ILE A 257 -15.81 -27.86 6.89
CA ILE A 257 -14.45 -28.41 7.05
C ILE A 257 -13.53 -28.01 5.87
N GLU A 258 -14.09 -27.58 4.73
CA GLU A 258 -13.32 -27.32 3.51
C GLU A 258 -13.32 -25.84 3.05
N ASP A 259 -13.98 -24.94 3.76
CA ASP A 259 -14.04 -23.52 3.36
C ASP A 259 -13.28 -22.65 4.38
N PRO A 260 -12.15 -22.00 4.02
CA PRO A 260 -11.47 -21.10 4.94
C PRO A 260 -12.38 -19.91 5.20
N LEU A 261 -12.83 -19.78 6.46
CA LEU A 261 -13.58 -18.61 6.92
C LEU A 261 -12.81 -17.33 6.52
N PRO A 262 -13.50 -16.27 6.06
CA PRO A 262 -12.86 -15.02 5.73
C PRO A 262 -12.08 -14.51 6.94
N ARG A 263 -10.79 -14.22 6.74
CA ARG A 263 -9.86 -13.73 7.77
C ARG A 263 -10.15 -12.26 8.07
N ARG A 264 -11.25 -11.97 8.76
CA ARG A 264 -11.52 -10.60 9.24
C ARG A 264 -10.82 -10.41 10.58
N PRO A 265 -9.86 -9.47 10.70
CA PRO A 265 -9.21 -9.27 11.98
C PRO A 265 -10.13 -8.48 12.92
N LYS A 266 -10.10 -8.81 14.23
CA LYS A 266 -10.64 -7.91 15.27
C LYS A 266 -9.82 -6.62 15.40
N ARG A 267 -8.56 -6.64 14.94
CA ARG A 267 -7.54 -5.59 15.06
C ARG A 267 -6.58 -5.65 13.90
N VAL A 268 -6.22 -4.52 13.32
CA VAL A 268 -5.11 -4.47 12.36
C VAL A 268 -3.81 -4.85 13.06
N GLU A 269 -3.23 -5.98 12.65
CA GLU A 269 -1.84 -6.27 12.96
C GLU A 269 -0.95 -5.48 11.99
N LEU A 270 0.13 -4.87 12.48
CA LEU A 270 1.12 -4.22 11.62
C LEU A 270 2.26 -5.15 11.26
N SER A 271 2.87 -4.93 10.10
CA SER A 271 4.04 -5.70 9.67
C SER A 271 5.31 -5.12 10.31
N TRP A 272 5.84 -5.79 11.33
CA TRP A 272 7.13 -5.45 11.93
C TRP A 272 8.29 -5.53 10.92
N TRP A 273 8.21 -6.50 9.99
CA TRP A 273 9.19 -6.65 8.92
C TRP A 273 9.19 -5.43 7.99
N THR A 274 8.01 -5.01 7.54
CA THR A 274 7.83 -3.80 6.70
C THR A 274 8.33 -2.57 7.44
N MET A 275 7.94 -2.40 8.71
CA MET A 275 8.40 -1.28 9.54
C MET A 275 9.93 -1.22 9.57
N ARG A 276 10.62 -2.34 9.80
CA ARG A 276 12.08 -2.37 9.81
C ARG A 276 12.70 -2.08 8.45
N LEU A 277 12.14 -2.62 7.38
CA LEU A 277 12.60 -2.33 6.02
C LEU A 277 12.46 -0.85 5.70
N GLU A 278 11.37 -0.22 6.12
CA GLU A 278 11.14 1.21 5.92
C GLU A 278 12.07 2.06 6.78
N VAL A 279 12.25 1.74 8.06
CA VAL A 279 13.25 2.42 8.88
C VAL A 279 14.65 2.39 8.25
N ARG A 280 15.01 1.30 7.56
CA ARG A 280 16.29 1.17 6.84
C ARG A 280 16.38 2.02 5.56
N SER A 281 15.25 2.34 4.93
CA SER A 281 15.19 3.19 3.72
C SER A 281 15.27 4.69 4.10
N LEU A 282 14.83 5.03 5.31
CA LEU A 282 14.80 6.40 5.82
C LEU A 282 16.18 6.92 6.27
N PRO A 283 16.37 8.26 6.31
CA PRO A 283 17.60 8.85 6.85
C PRO A 283 17.89 8.39 8.28
N ARG A 284 19.16 8.11 8.56
CA ARG A 284 19.60 7.69 9.91
C ARG A 284 19.37 8.80 10.91
N VAL A 285 18.75 8.47 12.05
CA VAL A 285 18.55 9.41 13.18
C VAL A 285 19.39 9.00 14.39
N PRO A 286 19.94 9.95 15.15
CA PRO A 286 20.94 9.68 16.18
C PRO A 286 20.38 8.95 17.41
N TRP A 287 19.08 9.03 17.66
CA TRP A 287 18.43 8.44 18.82
C TRP A 287 17.93 7.00 18.58
N LEU A 288 17.85 6.55 17.33
CA LEU A 288 17.42 5.20 17.00
C LEU A 288 18.63 4.25 16.99
N PRO A 289 18.62 3.14 17.75
CA PRO A 289 19.77 2.24 17.84
C PRO A 289 20.19 1.64 16.48
N GLN A 290 21.49 1.43 16.31
CA GLN A 290 22.07 0.95 15.04
C GLN A 290 21.47 -0.39 14.56
N ASN A 291 21.05 -1.26 15.48
CA ASN A 291 20.44 -2.56 15.16
C ASN A 291 19.09 -2.46 14.42
N PHE A 292 18.47 -1.28 14.34
CA PHE A 292 17.31 -1.04 13.48
C PHE A 292 17.71 -0.90 12.01
N TYR A 293 18.93 -0.45 11.75
CA TYR A 293 19.47 -0.26 10.40
C TYR A 293 20.25 -1.48 9.89
N ASP A 294 20.65 -2.38 10.78
CA ASP A 294 21.43 -3.57 10.44
C ASP A 294 20.55 -4.66 9.81
N ARG A 295 21.12 -5.49 8.93
CA ARG A 295 20.41 -6.51 8.13
C ARG A 295 19.85 -7.67 8.95
#